data_AF-C3ZCY5-F1
#
_entry.id   AF-C3ZCY5-F1
#
_cell.length_a   1.000
_cell.length_b   1.000
_cell.length_c   1.000
_cell.angle_alpha   90.00
_cell.angle_beta   90.00
_cell.angle_gamma   90.00
#
_symmetry.space_group_name_H-M   'P 1'
#
loop_
_entity.id
_entity.type
_entity.pdbx_description
1 polymer ?
#
loop_
_entity_poly.entity_id
_entity_poly.type
_entity_poly.pdbx_seq_one_letter_code
_entity_poly.pdbx_strand_id
1 'polypeptide(L)'
;MDLSTIKKNIETGLIRTTAEFQRDIMLMFQNAIMYNNSDHDVYHMAVEMQRDVMQQIQQFLATQLMVQTADTGKTQLRLRETTRRPE
;
A
#
# COMPACT_ATOMS: atom_id res chain seq x y z
N MET A 1 -15.81 -8.06 -3.50
CA MET A 1 -14.85 -6.98 -3.17
C MET A 1 -14.75 -6.08 -4.39
N ASP A 2 -14.82 -4.78 -4.21
CA ASP A 2 -14.82 -3.75 -5.26
C ASP A 2 -14.24 -2.44 -4.69
N LEU A 3 -13.89 -1.49 -5.56
CA LEU A 3 -13.22 -0.25 -5.16
C LEU A 3 -14.08 0.62 -4.23
N SER A 4 -15.41 0.65 -4.40
CA SER A 4 -16.30 1.44 -3.55
C SER A 4 -16.32 0.88 -2.12
N THR A 5 -16.35 -0.46 -2.00
CA THR A 5 -16.25 -1.15 -0.72
C THR A 5 -14.88 -0.92 -0.06
N ILE A 6 -13.78 -1.03 -0.82
CA ILE A 6 -12.42 -0.79 -0.31
C ILE A 6 -12.28 0.64 0.21
N LYS A 7 -12.75 1.63 -0.56
CA LYS A 7 -12.75 3.05 -0.16
C LYS A 7 -13.52 3.25 1.15
N LYS A 8 -14.72 2.71 1.26
CA LYS A 8 -15.51 2.77 2.50
C LYS A 8 -14.79 2.12 3.68
N ASN A 9 -14.12 0.98 3.46
CA ASN A 9 -13.37 0.29 4.51
C ASN A 9 -12.15 1.10 4.99
N ILE A 10 -11.53 1.89 4.11
CA ILE A 10 -10.49 2.86 4.51
C ILE A 10 -11.12 3.99 5.32
N GLU A 11 -12.18 4.62 4.83
CA GLU A 11 -12.84 5.77 5.48
C GLU A 11 -13.42 5.44 6.86
N THR A 12 -13.89 4.20 7.04
CA THR A 12 -14.40 3.69 8.33
C THR A 12 -13.30 3.12 9.23
N GLY A 13 -12.05 3.11 8.77
CA GLY A 13 -10.90 2.61 9.54
C GLY A 13 -10.87 1.09 9.71
N LEU A 14 -11.58 0.33 8.86
CA LEU A 14 -11.46 -1.13 8.80
C LEU A 14 -10.17 -1.58 8.10
N ILE A 15 -9.71 -0.80 7.11
CA ILE A 15 -8.38 -0.94 6.51
C ILE A 15 -7.50 0.15 7.12
N ARG A 16 -6.47 -0.25 7.87
CA ARG A 16 -5.55 0.69 8.56
C ARG A 16 -4.11 0.57 8.07
N THR A 17 -3.79 -0.52 7.39
CA THR A 17 -2.43 -0.83 6.94
C THR A 17 -2.40 -1.05 5.43
N THR A 18 -1.24 -0.78 4.81
CA THR A 18 -1.01 -1.06 3.39
C THR A 18 -1.20 -2.54 3.07
N ALA A 19 -0.89 -3.44 4.01
CA ALA A 19 -1.08 -4.88 3.84
C ALA A 19 -2.57 -5.28 3.73
N GLU A 20 -3.43 -4.69 4.57
CA GLU A 20 -4.88 -4.90 4.48
C GLU A 20 -5.46 -4.34 3.17
N PHE A 21 -5.00 -3.15 2.76
CA PHE A 21 -5.37 -2.57 1.47
C PHE A 21 -4.97 -3.48 0.30
N GLN A 22 -3.73 -3.95 0.28
CA GLN A 22 -3.21 -4.86 -0.74
C GLN A 22 -4.04 -6.14 -0.80
N ARG A 23 -4.36 -6.75 0.34
CA ARG A 23 -5.18 -7.97 0.41
C ARG A 23 -6.53 -7.78 -0.27
N ASP A 24 -7.22 -6.70 0.04
CA ASP A 24 -8.57 -6.47 -0.48
C ASP A 24 -8.55 -6.12 -1.99
N ILE A 25 -7.53 -5.38 -2.45
CA ILE A 25 -7.29 -5.16 -3.88
C ILE A 25 -7.01 -6.47 -4.62
N MET A 26 -6.18 -7.35 -4.05
CA MET A 26 -5.88 -8.65 -4.64
C MET A 26 -7.11 -9.54 -4.72
N LEU A 27 -7.97 -9.53 -3.70
CA LEU A 27 -9.24 -10.24 -3.71
C LEU A 27 -10.16 -9.73 -4.83
N MET A 28 -10.22 -8.42 -5.06
CA MET A 28 -11.00 -7.84 -6.16
C MET A 28 -10.53 -8.37 -7.52
N PHE A 29 -9.23 -8.33 -7.80
CA PHE A 29 -8.68 -8.87 -9.05
C PHE A 29 -8.84 -10.38 -9.16
N GLN A 30 -8.60 -11.13 -8.08
CA GLN A 30 -8.72 -12.59 -8.11
C GLN A 30 -10.14 -13.05 -8.42
N ASN A 31 -11.15 -12.35 -7.89
CA ASN A 31 -12.54 -12.59 -8.24
C ASN A 31 -12.79 -12.28 -9.73
N ALA A 32 -12.29 -11.14 -10.22
CA ALA A 32 -12.44 -10.79 -11.64
C ALA A 32 -11.79 -11.83 -12.56
N ILE A 33 -10.60 -12.34 -12.22
CA ILE A 33 -9.89 -13.36 -12.98
C ILE A 33 -10.59 -14.73 -12.89
N MET A 34 -11.13 -15.09 -11.72
CA MET A 34 -11.76 -16.40 -11.50
C MET A 34 -13.13 -16.53 -12.16
N TYR A 35 -13.93 -15.45 -12.16
CA TYR A 35 -15.30 -15.47 -12.69
C TYR A 35 -15.39 -15.14 -14.18
N ASN A 36 -14.35 -14.54 -14.78
CA ASN A 36 -14.34 -14.23 -16.21
C ASN A 36 -13.49 -15.25 -16.97
N ASN A 37 -14.00 -15.72 -18.12
CA ASN A 37 -13.28 -16.62 -19.01
C ASN A 37 -12.04 -15.91 -19.60
N SER A 38 -10.95 -16.65 -19.81
CA SER A 38 -9.73 -16.17 -20.43
C SER A 38 -9.90 -15.65 -21.85
N ASP A 39 -11.01 -15.97 -22.52
CA ASP A 39 -11.33 -15.45 -23.86
C ASP A 39 -11.97 -14.05 -23.83
N HIS A 40 -12.27 -13.51 -22.63
CA HIS A 40 -12.94 -12.22 -22.48
C HIS A 40 -11.94 -11.13 -22.11
N ASP A 41 -12.12 -9.94 -22.67
CA ASP A 41 -11.28 -8.76 -22.39
C ASP A 41 -11.18 -8.44 -20.91
N VAL A 42 -12.26 -8.67 -20.14
CA VAL A 42 -12.28 -8.44 -18.68
C VAL A 42 -11.23 -9.27 -17.95
N TYR A 43 -10.98 -10.50 -18.38
CA TYR A 43 -9.93 -11.34 -17.80
C TYR A 43 -8.56 -10.71 -18.05
N HIS A 44 -8.26 -10.34 -19.31
CA HIS A 44 -6.98 -9.76 -19.67
C HIS A 44 -6.73 -8.43 -18.97
N MET A 45 -7.74 -7.54 -18.95
CA MET A 45 -7.69 -6.28 -18.23
C MET A 45 -7.43 -6.49 -16.73
N ALA A 46 -8.08 -7.48 -16.10
CA ALA A 46 -7.86 -7.77 -14.68
C ALA A 46 -6.43 -8.25 -14.40
N VAL A 47 -5.86 -9.10 -15.27
CA VAL A 47 -4.47 -9.59 -15.13
C VAL A 47 -3.46 -8.46 -15.33
N GLU A 48 -3.68 -7.58 -16.32
CA GLU A 48 -2.82 -6.43 -16.58
C GLU A 48 -2.85 -5.43 -15.42
N MET A 49 -4.04 -4.98 -15.03
CA MET A 49 -4.20 -4.04 -13.92
C MET A 49 -3.67 -4.59 -12.59
N GLN A 50 -3.79 -5.89 -12.35
CA GLN A 50 -3.22 -6.51 -11.16
C GLN A 50 -1.70 -6.31 -11.09
N ARG A 51 -0.98 -6.45 -12.22
CA ARG A 51 0.47 -6.26 -12.28
C ARG A 51 0.84 -4.80 -12.01
N ASP A 52 0.16 -3.87 -12.67
CA ASP A 52 0.42 -2.44 -12.55
C ASP A 52 0.20 -1.94 -11.12
N VAL A 53 -0.92 -2.33 -10.51
CA VAL A 53 -1.24 -1.92 -9.13
C VAL A 53 -0.25 -2.53 -8.14
N MET A 54 0.21 -3.77 -8.36
CA MET A 54 1.24 -4.37 -7.51
C MET A 54 2.57 -3.61 -7.56
N GLN A 55 2.99 -3.12 -8.73
CA GLN A 55 4.17 -2.26 -8.85
C GLN A 55 3.99 -0.94 -8.09
N GLN A 56 2.82 -0.31 -8.21
CA GLN A 56 2.51 0.94 -7.50
C GLN A 56 2.54 0.74 -5.96
N ILE A 57 1.97 -0.36 -5.46
CA ILE A 57 2.02 -0.70 -4.03
C ILE A 57 3.47 -0.89 -3.57
N GLN A 58 4.30 -1.59 -4.35
CA GLN A 58 5.72 -1.78 -4.02
C GLN A 58 6.48 -0.45 -3.98
N GLN A 59 6.25 0.43 -4.96
CA GLN A 59 6.87 1.76 -4.99
C GLN A 59 6.44 2.62 -3.81
N PHE A 60 5.16 2.57 -3.44
CA PHE A 60 4.64 3.25 -2.26
C PHE A 60 5.30 2.76 -0.97
N LEU A 61 5.41 1.45 -0.77
CA LEU A 61 6.07 0.86 0.40
C LEU A 61 7.55 1.24 0.49
N ALA A 62 8.27 1.22 -0.64
CA ALA A 62 9.66 1.66 -0.69
C ALA A 62 9.80 3.14 -0.28
N THR A 63 8.88 3.99 -0.75
CA THR A 63 8.84 5.42 -0.39
C THR A 63 8.55 5.61 1.09
N GLN A 64 7.59 4.87 1.67
CA GLN A 64 7.30 4.92 3.11
C GLN A 64 8.53 4.55 3.96
N LEU A 65 9.29 3.52 3.55
CA LEU A 65 10.52 3.11 4.23
C LEU A 65 11.58 4.22 4.23
N MET A 66 11.80 4.86 3.07
CA MET A 66 12.77 5.96 2.95
C MET A 66 12.42 7.13 3.88
N VAL A 67 11.14 7.52 3.94
CA VAL A 67 10.69 8.61 4.82
C VAL A 67 10.90 8.25 6.30
N GLN A 68 10.58 7.03 6.71
CA GLN A 68 10.80 6.58 8.10
C GLN A 68 12.28 6.60 8.50
N THR A 69 13.18 6.15 7.62
CA THR A 69 14.63 6.17 7.91
C THR A 69 15.16 7.59 8.04
N ALA A 70 14.67 8.53 7.23
CA ALA A 70 15.06 9.94 7.31
C ALA A 70 14.60 10.61 8.62
N ASP A 71 13.39 10.30 9.10
CA ASP A 71 12.86 10.86 10.35
C ASP A 71 13.52 10.28 11.60
N THR A 72 13.88 9.00 11.55
CA THR A 72 14.62 8.33 12.64
C THR A 72 16.01 8.96 12.82
N GLY A 73 16.70 9.28 11.71
CA GLY A 73 17.98 9.97 11.73
C GLY A 73 17.91 11.38 12.35
N LYS A 74 16.87 12.15 12.02
CA LYS A 74 16.65 13.50 12.60
C LYS A 74 16.38 13.44 14.10
N THR A 75 15.60 12.45 14.54
CA THR A 75 15.27 12.25 15.96
C THR A 75 16.53 11.89 16.76
N GLN A 76 17.39 11.02 16.23
CA GLN A 76 18.66 10.67 16.87
C GLN A 76 19.67 11.83 16.90
N LEU A 77 19.74 12.65 15.85
CA LEU A 77 20.60 13.86 15.86
C LEU A 77 20.13 14.88 16.90
N ARG A 78 18.82 15.16 16.99
CA ARG A 78 18.25 16.08 17.99
C ARG A 78 18.51 15.61 19.41
N LEU A 79 18.39 14.31 19.68
CA LEU A 79 18.67 13.74 21.00
C LEU A 79 20.15 13.84 21.38
N ARG A 80 21.07 13.80 20.41
CA ARG A 80 22.52 14.00 20.64
C ARG A 80 22.92 15.45 20.88
N GLU A 81 22.18 16.43 20.35
CA GLU A 81 22.45 17.86 20.59
C GLU A 81 22.00 18.33 21.97
N THR A 82 20.90 17.77 22.51
CA THR A 82 20.41 18.11 23.85
C THR A 82 21.32 17.59 24.96
N THR A 83 22.10 16.52 24.74
CA THR A 83 23.04 15.97 25.73
C THR A 83 24.41 16.67 25.73
N ARG A 84 24.69 17.60 24.81
CA ARG A 84 26.02 18.23 24.63
C ARG A 84 26.14 19.69 25.07
N ARG A 85 25.18 20.24 25.82
CA ARG A 85 25.36 21.54 26.47
C ARG A 85 25.77 21.34 27.93
N PRO A 86 27.05 21.49 28.30
CA PRO A 86 27.42 21.77 29.68
C PRO A 86 27.06 23.22 30.01
N GLU A 87 26.69 23.45 31.28
CA GLU A 87 26.39 24.75 31.89
C GLU A 87 27.56 25.73 31.86
#